data_AF-A0A7K4B1D7-F1
#
_entry.id   AF-A0A7K4B1D7-F1
#
_cell.length_a   1.000
_cell.length_b   1.000
_cell.length_c   1.000
_cell.angle_alpha   90.00
_cell.angle_beta   90.00
_cell.angle_gamma   90.00
#
_symmetry.space_group_name_H-M   'P 1'
#
loop_
_entity.id
_entity.type
_entity.pdbx_description
1 polymer ?
#
loop_
_entity_poly.entity_id
_entity_poly.type
_entity_poly.pdbx_seq_one_letter_code
_entity_poly.pdbx_strand_id
1 'polypeptide(L)'
;MNEYMSSGCTPDKCGGCTGCGGETIDKIILRVEWKHKGETPENPEAVSKILHDLSGELIVSGVELVYINNSYEEGIAENSSAFFINGHPLSEIVDLPAGPVSKEHIRKGIFQALLQNL
;
A
#
# COMPACT_ATOMS: atom_id res chain seq x y z
N MET A 1 -12.04 -3.87 51.66
CA MET A 1 -11.35 -5.18 51.74
C MET A 1 -11.92 -6.00 50.58
N ASN A 2 -11.41 -5.84 49.36
CA ASN A 2 -10.17 -6.41 48.82
C ASN A 2 -10.20 -7.95 48.84
N GLU A 3 -10.45 -8.57 47.69
CA GLU A 3 -9.75 -9.76 47.23
C GLU A 3 -9.89 -9.84 45.71
N TYR A 4 -8.80 -9.42 45.04
CA TYR A 4 -8.56 -9.57 43.62
C TYR A 4 -8.73 -11.04 43.22
N MET A 5 -9.67 -11.35 42.33
CA MET A 5 -9.57 -12.55 41.50
C MET A 5 -8.40 -12.34 40.53
N SER A 6 -7.19 -12.64 41.00
CA SER A 6 -6.00 -12.84 40.17
C SER A 6 -6.24 -14.03 39.24
N SER A 7 -6.89 -13.79 38.11
CA SER A 7 -6.88 -14.72 36.99
C SER A 7 -5.53 -14.59 36.30
N GLY A 8 -4.63 -15.50 36.65
CA GLY A 8 -3.29 -15.61 36.07
C GLY A 8 -3.33 -15.94 34.58
N CYS A 9 -3.29 -14.92 33.73
CA CYS A 9 -2.88 -15.08 32.34
C CYS A 9 -1.35 -14.81 32.32
N THR A 10 -0.55 -15.84 32.61
CA THR A 10 0.90 -15.82 32.37
C THR A 10 1.17 -16.01 30.87
N PRO A 11 2.19 -15.36 30.30
CA PRO A 11 2.45 -15.32 28.85
C PRO A 11 2.63 -16.71 28.19
N ASP A 12 2.88 -17.74 28.98
CA ASP A 12 3.08 -19.12 28.53
C ASP A 12 1.77 -19.88 28.22
N LYS A 13 0.61 -19.39 28.69
CA LYS A 13 -0.71 -20.07 28.53
C LYS A 13 -1.76 -19.26 27.78
N CYS A 14 -1.33 -18.44 26.82
CA CYS A 14 -2.17 -17.63 25.93
C CYS A 14 -2.92 -18.49 24.85
N GLY A 15 -3.17 -19.78 25.11
CA GLY A 15 -3.94 -20.66 24.22
C GLY A 15 -5.42 -20.79 24.58
N GLY A 16 -5.85 -20.25 25.73
CA GLY A 16 -7.22 -20.47 26.26
C GLY A 16 -7.86 -19.29 27.01
N CYS A 17 -7.21 -18.12 27.09
CA CYS A 17 -7.85 -16.89 27.58
C CYS A 17 -8.74 -16.34 26.43
N THR A 18 -10.07 -16.28 26.62
CA THR A 18 -10.97 -15.51 25.73
C THR A 18 -10.59 -14.04 25.86
N GLY A 19 -9.82 -13.52 24.89
CA GLY A 19 -9.18 -12.20 24.97
C GLY A 19 -7.67 -12.21 24.72
N CYS A 20 -7.02 -13.38 24.65
CA CYS A 20 -5.71 -13.55 24.00
C CYS A 20 -5.92 -13.72 22.48
N GLY A 21 -6.74 -12.84 21.91
CA GLY A 21 -6.90 -12.75 20.47
C GLY A 21 -5.64 -12.09 19.95
N GLY A 22 -4.73 -12.88 19.38
CA GLY A 22 -3.95 -12.40 18.26
C GLY A 22 -4.97 -12.03 17.18
N GLU A 23 -5.54 -10.83 17.32
CA GLU A 23 -6.31 -10.19 16.28
C GLU A 23 -5.38 -10.26 15.07
N THR A 24 -5.75 -11.12 14.13
CA THR A 24 -5.08 -11.19 12.85
C THR A 24 -5.31 -9.80 12.30
N ILE A 25 -4.30 -8.92 12.40
CA ILE A 25 -4.42 -7.54 11.95
C ILE A 25 -4.91 -7.67 10.52
N ASP A 26 -6.15 -7.24 10.28
CA ASP A 26 -6.79 -7.34 8.98
C ASP A 26 -5.91 -6.53 8.04
N LYS A 27 -5.13 -7.23 7.21
CA LYS A 27 -4.13 -6.57 6.38
C LYS A 27 -4.85 -5.82 5.29
N ILE A 28 -4.68 -4.52 5.23
CA ILE A 28 -5.26 -3.71 4.17
C ILE A 28 -4.43 -3.98 2.91
N ILE A 29 -5.01 -4.66 1.92
CA ILE A 29 -4.35 -4.94 0.65
C ILE A 29 -4.55 -3.74 -0.27
N LEU A 30 -3.45 -3.18 -0.76
CA LEU A 30 -3.46 -2.02 -1.63
C LEU A 30 -2.69 -2.32 -2.91
N ARG A 31 -3.40 -2.30 -4.02
CA ARG A 31 -2.88 -2.63 -5.35
C ARG A 31 -2.35 -1.37 -6.01
N VAL A 32 -1.07 -1.35 -6.35
CA VAL A 32 -0.45 -0.28 -7.15
C VAL A 32 -0.07 -0.85 -8.50
N GLU A 33 -0.64 -0.29 -9.56
CA GLU A 33 -0.36 -0.70 -10.94
C GLU A 33 0.39 0.42 -11.65
N TRP A 34 1.44 0.05 -12.37
CA TRP A 34 2.12 0.95 -13.29
C TRP A 34 1.87 0.47 -14.71
N LYS A 35 1.16 1.29 -15.47
CA LYS A 35 0.78 1.03 -16.86
C LYS A 35 1.47 2.03 -17.76
N HIS A 36 1.77 1.63 -18.99
CA HIS A 36 2.48 2.48 -19.93
C HIS A 36 2.15 2.20 -21.38
N LYS A 37 2.46 3.16 -22.25
CA LYS A 37 2.33 3.05 -23.70
C LYS A 37 3.57 3.62 -24.39
N GLY A 38 4.34 2.76 -25.05
CA GLY A 38 5.56 3.16 -25.75
C GLY A 38 6.76 3.31 -24.81
N GLU A 39 7.71 4.18 -25.15
CA GLU A 39 8.90 4.41 -24.34
C GLU A 39 8.55 5.35 -23.17
N THR A 40 8.78 4.90 -21.93
CA THR A 40 8.45 5.69 -20.75
C THR A 40 9.62 6.52 -20.25
N PRO A 41 9.37 7.72 -19.70
CA PRO A 41 10.41 8.53 -19.06
C PRO A 41 10.89 7.93 -17.73
N GLU A 42 10.09 7.08 -17.08
CA GLU A 42 10.53 6.36 -15.88
C GLU A 42 11.34 5.09 -16.21
N ASN A 43 12.38 4.85 -15.41
CA ASN A 43 13.10 3.59 -15.43
C ASN A 43 12.32 2.53 -14.61
N PRO A 44 11.97 1.36 -15.18
CA PRO A 44 11.20 0.31 -14.49
C PRO A 44 11.88 -0.19 -13.21
N GLU A 45 13.22 -0.28 -13.19
CA GLU A 45 13.97 -0.69 -12.00
C GLU A 45 13.86 0.36 -10.89
N ALA A 46 13.88 1.64 -11.26
CA ALA A 46 13.69 2.74 -10.30
C ALA A 46 12.27 2.73 -9.71
N VAL A 47 11.25 2.52 -10.53
CA VAL A 47 9.85 2.40 -10.07
C VAL A 47 9.68 1.19 -9.15
N SER A 48 10.22 0.04 -9.54
CA SER A 48 10.18 -1.17 -8.71
C SER A 48 10.87 -0.95 -7.36
N LYS A 49 12.01 -0.26 -7.33
CA LYS A 49 12.72 0.08 -6.09
C LYS A 49 11.90 1.01 -5.21
N ILE A 50 11.27 2.03 -5.80
CA ILE A 50 10.38 2.96 -5.07
C ILE A 50 9.24 2.21 -4.39
N LEU A 51 8.58 1.31 -5.12
CA LEU A 51 7.42 0.57 -4.60
C LEU A 51 7.83 -0.49 -3.58
N HIS A 52 8.98 -1.12 -3.76
CA HIS A 52 9.54 -2.01 -2.76
C HIS A 52 9.83 -1.26 -1.45
N ASP A 53 10.45 -0.09 -1.53
CA ASP A 53 10.75 0.75 -0.36
C ASP A 53 9.46 1.20 0.35
N LEU A 54 8.45 1.63 -0.41
CA LEU A 54 7.12 1.98 0.12
C LEU A 54 6.42 0.78 0.77
N SER A 55 6.53 -0.41 0.18
CA SER A 55 5.97 -1.63 0.78
C SER A 55 6.60 -1.92 2.15
N GLY A 56 7.92 -1.74 2.27
CA GLY A 56 8.64 -1.87 3.54
C GLY A 56 8.16 -0.87 4.60
N GLU A 57 7.93 0.39 4.21
CA GLU A 57 7.39 1.43 5.10
C GLU A 57 5.96 1.12 5.57
N LEU A 58 5.14 0.50 4.71
CA LEU A 58 3.71 0.28 4.94
C LEU A 58 3.38 -1.04 5.67
N ILE A 59 4.27 -2.03 5.61
CA ILE A 59 4.15 -3.30 6.36
C ILE A 59 4.02 -3.05 7.87
N VAL A 60 4.73 -2.05 8.41
CA VAL A 60 4.67 -1.66 9.83
C VAL A 60 3.27 -1.17 10.22
N SER A 61 2.49 -0.68 9.27
CA SER A 61 1.13 -0.16 9.44
C SER A 61 0.04 -1.20 9.12
N GLY A 62 0.39 -2.46 8.90
CA GLY A 62 -0.57 -3.51 8.52
C GLY A 62 -1.10 -3.40 7.09
N VAL A 63 -0.42 -2.65 6.22
CA VAL A 63 -0.80 -2.48 4.81
C VAL A 63 0.10 -3.37 3.95
N GLU A 64 -0.51 -4.21 3.12
CA GLU A 64 0.18 -5.05 2.14
C GLU A 64 0.08 -4.41 0.75
N LEU A 65 1.21 -3.96 0.21
CA LEU A 65 1.26 -3.32 -1.11
C LEU A 65 1.55 -4.36 -2.18
N VAL A 66 0.62 -4.52 -3.13
CA VAL A 66 0.77 -5.40 -4.29
C VAL A 66 1.15 -4.56 -5.50
N TYR A 67 2.39 -4.70 -5.97
CA TYR A 67 2.85 -4.01 -7.18
C TYR A 67 2.60 -4.85 -8.43
N ILE A 68 1.97 -4.24 -9.43
CA ILE A 68 1.82 -4.81 -10.78
C ILE A 68 2.54 -3.89 -11.76
N ASN A 69 3.63 -4.41 -12.32
CA ASN A 69 4.34 -3.81 -13.43
C ASN A 69 3.74 -4.35 -14.74
N ASN A 70 3.74 -3.51 -15.78
CA ASN A 70 3.81 -3.97 -17.16
C ASN A 70 2.48 -4.35 -17.82
N SER A 71 1.41 -3.62 -17.50
CA SER A 71 0.18 -3.67 -18.31
C SER A 71 0.20 -2.53 -19.32
N TYR A 72 0.39 -2.86 -20.60
CA TYR A 72 0.14 -1.92 -21.68
C TYR A 72 -1.32 -1.45 -21.62
N GLU A 73 -1.56 -0.16 -21.79
CA GLU A 73 -2.91 0.43 -21.73
C GLU A 73 -3.14 1.38 -22.92
N GLU A 74 -4.14 1.08 -23.74
CA GLU A 74 -4.41 1.84 -24.97
C GLU A 74 -4.82 3.29 -24.69
N GLY A 75 -5.46 3.53 -23.54
CA GLY A 75 -5.97 4.82 -23.11
C GLY A 75 -4.93 5.79 -22.56
N ILE A 76 -3.66 5.39 -22.46
CA ILE A 76 -2.56 6.26 -22.04
C ILE A 76 -1.99 6.99 -23.27
N ALA A 77 -1.50 8.22 -23.09
CA ALA A 77 -0.81 8.96 -24.12
C ALA A 77 0.45 8.21 -24.61
N GLU A 78 0.83 8.38 -25.87
CA GLU A 78 2.03 7.76 -26.40
C GLU A 78 3.29 8.27 -25.69
N ASN A 79 4.23 7.37 -25.41
CA ASN A 79 5.46 7.62 -24.64
C ASN A 79 5.21 8.15 -23.23
N SER A 80 4.12 7.67 -22.60
CA SER A 80 3.71 8.06 -21.26
C SER A 80 3.35 6.86 -20.40
N SER A 81 3.34 7.08 -19.10
CA SER A 81 2.96 6.12 -18.07
C SER A 81 1.87 6.69 -17.17
N ALA A 82 1.16 5.81 -16.49
CA ALA A 82 0.20 6.15 -15.46
C ALA A 82 0.28 5.15 -14.31
N PHE A 83 0.11 5.68 -13.10
CA PHE A 83 0.01 4.89 -11.88
C PHE A 83 -1.47 4.76 -11.51
N PHE A 84 -1.86 3.58 -11.03
CA PHE A 84 -3.19 3.32 -10.52
C PHE A 84 -3.08 2.75 -9.11
N ILE A 85 -3.97 3.17 -8.23
CA ILE A 85 -4.08 2.68 -6.86
C ILE A 85 -5.49 2.13 -6.68
N ASN A 86 -5.61 0.83 -6.42
CA ASN A 86 -6.89 0.10 -6.38
C ASN A 86 -7.75 0.33 -7.64
N GLY A 87 -7.11 0.45 -8.80
CA GLY A 87 -7.78 0.72 -10.08
C GLY A 87 -8.10 2.19 -10.34
N HIS A 88 -7.89 3.08 -9.37
CA HIS A 88 -8.06 4.52 -9.54
C HIS A 88 -6.77 5.18 -10.05
N PRO A 89 -6.81 6.05 -11.08
CA PRO A 89 -5.64 6.78 -11.55
C PRO A 89 -5.07 7.65 -10.42
N LEU A 90 -3.75 7.64 -10.27
CA LEU A 90 -3.05 8.46 -9.30
C LEU A 90 -3.34 9.96 -9.51
N SER A 91 -3.51 10.39 -10.76
CA SER A 91 -3.88 11.76 -11.13
C SER A 91 -5.26 12.20 -10.61
N GLU A 92 -6.16 11.28 -10.30
CA GLU A 92 -7.46 11.60 -9.70
C GLU A 92 -7.38 11.70 -8.17
N ILE A 93 -6.34 11.09 -7.57
CA ILE A 93 -6.16 11.03 -6.11
C ILE A 93 -5.25 12.16 -5.63
N VAL A 94 -4.22 12.50 -6.40
CA VAL A 94 -3.24 13.55 -6.09
C VAL A 94 -2.97 14.42 -7.31
N ASP A 95 -2.74 15.70 -7.06
CA ASP A 95 -2.30 16.63 -8.10
C ASP A 95 -0.88 16.24 -8.55
N LEU A 96 -0.74 15.88 -9.83
CA LEU A 96 0.52 15.46 -10.41
C LEU A 96 1.13 16.61 -11.23
N PRO A 97 2.41 16.95 -10.99
CA PRO A 97 3.10 17.89 -11.84
C PRO A 97 3.33 17.31 -13.25
N ALA A 98 3.53 18.17 -14.24
CA ALA A 98 3.98 17.74 -15.56
C ALA A 98 5.39 17.14 -15.46
N GLY A 99 5.54 15.84 -15.71
CA GLY A 99 6.82 15.14 -15.65
C GLY A 99 6.76 13.76 -14.96
N PRO A 100 7.92 13.18 -14.59
CA PRO A 100 7.98 11.85 -14.02
C PRO A 100 7.40 11.80 -12.60
N VAL A 101 6.65 10.75 -12.31
CA VAL A 101 6.03 10.55 -10.99
C VAL A 101 7.09 10.16 -9.97
N SER A 102 7.28 11.00 -8.96
CA SER A 102 8.22 10.74 -7.86
C SER A 102 7.64 9.81 -6.79
N LYS A 103 8.50 9.15 -6.00
CA LYS A 103 8.12 8.34 -4.82
C LYS A 103 7.10 9.02 -3.91
N GLU A 104 7.28 10.31 -3.67
CA GLU A 104 6.40 11.08 -2.78
C GLU A 104 4.96 11.19 -3.30
N HIS A 105 4.76 11.27 -4.61
CA HIS A 105 3.43 11.31 -5.22
C HIS A 105 2.71 9.98 -5.04
N ILE A 106 3.41 8.87 -5.30
CA ILE A 106 2.88 7.52 -5.10
C ILE A 106 2.54 7.31 -3.61
N ARG A 107 3.44 7.71 -2.70
CA ARG A 107 3.20 7.68 -1.25
C ARG A 107 1.93 8.44 -0.90
N LYS A 108 1.80 9.69 -1.34
CA LYS A 108 0.62 10.54 -1.08
C LYS A 108 -0.65 9.90 -1.62
N GLY A 109 -0.60 9.34 -2.83
CA GLY A 109 -1.71 8.61 -3.43
C GLY A 109 -2.14 7.40 -2.59
N ILE A 110 -1.18 6.61 -2.09
CA ILE A 110 -1.48 5.46 -1.23
C ILE A 110 -2.16 5.92 0.05
N PHE A 111 -1.64 6.94 0.72
CA PHE A 111 -2.26 7.49 1.93
C PHE A 111 -3.65 8.06 1.67
N GLN A 112 -3.85 8.75 0.56
CA GLN A 112 -5.16 9.28 0.18
C GLN A 112 -6.15 8.15 -0.12
N ALA A 113 -5.73 7.10 -0.83
CA ALA A 113 -6.56 5.93 -1.09
C ALA A 113 -6.97 5.22 0.21
N LEU A 114 -6.03 5.08 1.16
CA LEU A 114 -6.32 4.54 2.49
C LEU A 114 -7.33 5.42 3.26
N LEU A 115 -7.19 6.74 3.21
CA LEU A 115 -8.12 7.67 3.85
C LEU A 115 -9.52 7.63 3.22
N GLN A 116 -9.58 7.46 1.90
CA GLN A 116 -10.84 7.43 1.14
C GLN A 116 -11.47 6.03 1.08
N ASN A 117 -10.80 4.99 1.60
CA ASN A 117 -11.22 3.58 1.51
C ASN A 117 -11.50 3.15 0.06
N LEU A 118 -10.61 3.52 -0.86
CA LEU A 118 -10.61 3.07 -2.26
C LEU A 118 -10.14 1.62 -2.39
#